data_AF-A0A3M6TFQ2-F1
#
_entry.id   AF-A0A3M6TFQ2-F1
#
_cell.length_a   1.000
_cell.length_b   1.000
_cell.length_c   1.000
_cell.angle_alpha   90.00
_cell.angle_beta   90.00
_cell.angle_gamma   90.00
#
_symmetry.space_group_name_H-M   'P 1'
#
loop_
_entity.id
_entity.type
_entity.pdbx_description
1 polymer ?
#
loop_
_entity_poly.entity_id
_entity_poly.type
_entity_poly.pdbx_seq_one_letter_code
_entity_poly.pdbx_strand_id
1 'polypeptide(L)'
;MMAFEHEWNQRKRRKCVANNDLSNKKYKKKAESRELTLQDISSLSDEIHHLEEEIFKRDSLCADTYTLESLAMIETKLLNADLPSSSKENNTDGKEKEIDVINERLRSLEKLTGLIFIENSTEMLSKTEATMVLLRRMLGTCLRIPFAVEFEVKEEENVNSLLSSKDAECMEHRVVELTRLQVSVTDHLAEQELAQFLEKVQEDKSLQPFFFGLIQYAEGHSNRQRTFGHFKMKYPEIVHLTNTSTASQFMKLYNRNKPGLVFTIWWRLVIGESGHVTSDIQIHASAPMKHTDQRDKYSLLRSVPKQFHKVMPIIGIEQAIELVVGLVCG
;
A
#
# COMPACT_ATOMS: atom_id res chain seq x y z
N MET A 1 57.20 -37.44 42.95
CA MET A 1 56.77 -37.34 41.54
C MET A 1 55.30 -37.72 41.34
N MET A 2 54.77 -38.78 41.98
CA MET A 2 53.36 -39.21 41.79
C MET A 2 52.25 -38.31 42.38
N ALA A 3 52.52 -37.52 43.43
CA ALA A 3 51.50 -36.64 44.03
C ALA A 3 51.13 -35.43 43.15
N PHE A 4 52.08 -34.92 42.35
CA PHE A 4 51.91 -33.70 41.55
C PHE A 4 51.08 -33.96 40.28
N GLU A 5 51.24 -35.13 39.65
CA GLU A 5 50.44 -35.54 38.48
C GLU A 5 48.97 -35.81 38.83
N HIS A 6 48.71 -36.34 40.03
CA HIS A 6 47.35 -36.61 40.48
C HIS A 6 46.58 -35.31 40.74
N GLU A 7 47.22 -34.31 41.36
CA GLU A 7 46.64 -32.99 41.60
C GLU A 7 46.44 -32.18 40.32
N TRP A 8 47.37 -32.28 39.37
CA TRP A 8 47.28 -31.67 38.04
C TRP A 8 46.11 -32.24 37.21
N ASN A 9 45.96 -33.56 37.20
CA ASN A 9 44.85 -34.22 36.50
C ASN A 9 43.49 -33.93 37.15
N GLN A 10 43.41 -33.80 38.48
CA GLN A 10 42.17 -33.37 39.14
C GLN A 10 41.82 -31.91 38.84
N ARG A 11 42.80 -30.99 38.77
CA ARG A 11 42.56 -29.59 38.36
C ARG A 11 42.11 -29.47 36.90
N LYS A 12 42.69 -30.25 35.98
CA LYS A 12 42.24 -30.31 34.58
C LYS A 12 40.81 -30.83 34.48
N ARG A 13 40.47 -31.92 35.17
CA ARG A 13 39.11 -32.47 35.18
C ARG A 13 38.10 -31.47 35.74
N ARG A 14 38.40 -30.79 36.86
CA ARG A 14 37.53 -29.74 37.44
C ARG A 14 37.33 -28.55 36.49
N LYS A 15 38.38 -28.10 35.78
CA LYS A 15 38.27 -27.03 34.77
C LYS A 15 37.46 -27.45 33.54
N CYS A 16 37.61 -28.68 33.05
CA CYS A 16 36.82 -29.19 31.93
C CYS A 16 35.33 -29.31 32.29
N VAL A 17 35.01 -29.81 33.49
CA VAL A 17 33.62 -29.91 33.97
C VAL A 17 33.00 -28.52 34.17
N ALA A 18 33.71 -27.59 34.80
CA ALA A 18 33.21 -26.23 34.99
C ALA A 18 32.98 -25.48 33.66
N ASN A 19 33.87 -25.66 32.67
CA ASN A 19 33.69 -25.08 31.34
C ASN A 19 32.51 -25.70 30.58
N ASN A 20 32.26 -27.00 30.73
CA ASN A 20 31.10 -27.66 30.13
C ASN A 20 29.79 -27.18 30.78
N ASP A 21 29.76 -26.99 32.09
CA ASP A 21 28.59 -26.47 32.80
C ASP A 21 28.28 -25.00 32.44
N LEU A 22 29.32 -24.17 32.27
CA LEU A 22 29.19 -22.78 31.81
C LEU A 22 28.71 -22.69 30.36
N SER A 23 29.20 -23.59 29.50
CA SER A 23 28.76 -23.74 28.12
C SER A 23 27.28 -24.13 28.06
N ASN A 24 26.88 -25.21 28.76
CA ASN A 24 25.50 -25.68 28.78
C ASN A 24 24.53 -24.63 29.34
N LYS A 25 24.92 -23.87 30.38
CA LYS A 25 24.11 -22.77 30.91
C LYS A 25 23.94 -21.62 29.89
N LYS A 26 24.96 -21.30 29.11
CA LYS A 26 24.85 -20.30 28.02
C LYS A 26 23.94 -20.77 26.89
N TYR A 27 24.04 -22.03 26.47
CA TYR A 27 23.15 -22.59 25.45
C TYR A 27 21.70 -22.64 25.92
N LYS A 28 21.46 -23.05 27.17
CA LYS A 28 20.13 -23.07 27.78
C LYS A 28 19.51 -21.67 27.88
N LYS A 29 20.27 -20.67 28.35
CA LYS A 29 19.81 -19.28 28.45
C LYS A 29 19.55 -18.64 27.07
N LYS A 30 20.31 -19.02 26.05
CA LYS A 30 20.10 -18.58 24.66
C LYS A 30 18.88 -19.25 24.02
N ALA A 31 18.61 -20.51 24.36
CA ALA A 31 17.41 -21.22 23.92
C ALA A 31 16.15 -20.62 24.56
N GLU A 32 16.16 -20.39 25.87
CA GLU A 32 15.06 -19.73 26.61
C GLU A 32 14.76 -18.32 26.07
N SER A 33 15.80 -17.52 25.78
CA SER A 33 15.61 -16.19 25.16
C SER A 33 15.08 -16.25 23.73
N ARG A 34 15.41 -17.30 22.96
CA ARG A 34 14.86 -17.53 21.62
C ARG A 34 13.40 -17.97 21.68
N GLU A 35 13.05 -18.76 22.69
CA GLU A 35 11.68 -19.23 22.88
C GLU A 35 10.76 -18.09 23.31
N LEU A 36 11.21 -17.21 24.21
CA LEU A 36 10.49 -15.96 24.52
C LEU A 36 10.28 -15.08 23.29
N THR A 37 11.33 -14.85 22.50
CA THR A 37 11.21 -14.01 21.30
C THR A 37 10.30 -14.62 20.24
N LEU A 38 10.27 -15.94 20.09
CA LEU A 38 9.32 -16.63 19.20
C LEU A 38 7.88 -16.54 19.72
N GLN A 39 7.68 -16.59 21.03
CA GLN A 39 6.37 -16.43 21.65
C GLN A 39 5.84 -15.00 21.47
N ASP A 40 6.71 -13.99 21.66
CA ASP A 40 6.36 -12.59 21.41
C ASP A 40 6.03 -12.34 19.93
N ILE A 41 6.81 -12.91 19.00
CA ILE A 41 6.52 -12.83 17.55
C ILE A 41 5.18 -13.49 17.24
N SER A 42 4.87 -14.64 17.83
CA SER A 42 3.58 -15.31 17.64
C SER A 42 2.43 -14.44 18.16
N SER A 43 2.57 -13.88 19.37
CA SER A 43 1.55 -13.01 19.97
C SER A 43 1.31 -11.76 19.14
N LEU A 44 2.37 -11.11 18.66
CA LEU A 44 2.25 -9.93 17.79
C LEU A 44 1.65 -10.28 16.43
N SER A 45 1.97 -11.45 15.89
CA SER A 45 1.37 -11.92 14.63
C SER A 45 -0.13 -12.15 14.78
N ASP A 46 -0.57 -12.70 15.92
CA ASP A 46 -1.99 -12.90 16.21
C ASP A 46 -2.72 -11.57 16.42
N GLU A 47 -2.08 -10.60 17.08
CA GLU A 47 -2.63 -9.25 17.27
C GLU A 47 -2.76 -8.49 15.94
N ILE A 48 -1.72 -8.53 15.09
CA ILE A 48 -1.76 -7.94 13.75
C ILE A 48 -2.90 -8.57 12.94
N HIS A 49 -3.03 -9.90 12.99
CA HIS A 49 -4.09 -10.60 12.26
C HIS A 49 -5.49 -10.19 12.75
N HIS A 50 -5.68 -10.05 14.07
CA HIS A 50 -6.93 -9.59 14.64
C HIS A 50 -7.28 -8.15 14.24
N LEU A 51 -6.28 -7.24 14.27
CA LEU A 51 -6.46 -5.85 13.86
C LEU A 51 -6.75 -5.75 12.35
N GLU A 52 -6.11 -6.58 11.53
CA GLU A 52 -6.41 -6.68 10.10
C GLU A 52 -7.86 -7.14 9.85
N GLU A 53 -8.38 -8.09 10.63
CA GLU A 53 -9.80 -8.49 10.54
C GLU A 53 -10.77 -7.37 10.98
N GLU A 54 -10.43 -6.62 12.03
CA GLU A 54 -11.27 -5.49 12.48
C GLU A 54 -11.30 -4.37 11.43
N ILE A 55 -10.15 -4.08 10.81
CA ILE A 55 -10.07 -3.13 9.68
C ILE A 55 -10.88 -3.66 8.50
N PHE A 56 -10.76 -4.94 8.15
CA PHE A 56 -11.52 -5.57 7.08
C PHE A 56 -13.03 -5.45 7.29
N LYS A 57 -13.53 -5.72 8.50
CA LYS A 57 -14.96 -5.59 8.83
C LYS A 57 -15.43 -4.13 8.74
N ARG A 58 -14.60 -3.17 9.17
CA ARG A 58 -14.91 -1.74 9.10
C ARG A 58 -14.95 -1.26 7.64
N ASP A 59 -14.01 -1.69 6.81
CA ASP A 59 -13.96 -1.37 5.37
C ASP A 59 -15.16 -1.97 4.62
N SER A 60 -15.53 -3.22 4.94
CA SER A 60 -16.70 -3.88 4.34
C SER A 60 -18.01 -3.18 4.71
N LEU A 61 -18.19 -2.74 5.96
CA LEU A 61 -19.38 -2.00 6.40
C LEU A 61 -19.47 -0.62 5.72
N CYS A 62 -18.32 -0.06 5.36
CA CYS A 62 -18.23 1.22 4.68
C CYS A 62 -18.59 1.13 3.19
N ALA A 63 -18.35 -0.02 2.54
CA ALA A 63 -18.69 -0.21 1.13
C ALA A 63 -20.20 -0.15 0.86
N ASP A 64 -21.03 -0.57 1.82
CA ASP A 64 -22.50 -0.55 1.73
C ASP A 64 -23.11 0.86 1.85
N THR A 65 -22.31 1.89 2.14
CA THR A 65 -22.79 3.28 2.32
C THR A 65 -22.68 4.17 1.08
N TYR A 66 -22.19 3.65 -0.06
CA TYR A 66 -21.96 4.41 -1.27
C TYR A 66 -22.98 4.09 -2.37
N THR A 67 -24.19 4.64 -2.24
CA THR A 67 -25.13 4.69 -3.37
C THR A 67 -24.79 5.88 -4.28
N LEU A 68 -25.22 5.83 -5.54
CA LEU A 68 -25.13 6.97 -6.47
C LEU A 68 -25.76 8.25 -5.87
N GLU A 69 -26.77 8.05 -5.02
CA GLU A 69 -27.45 9.07 -4.23
C GLU A 69 -26.53 9.72 -3.18
N SER A 70 -25.66 8.92 -2.53
CA SER A 70 -24.65 9.42 -1.58
C SER A 70 -23.60 10.31 -2.27
N LEU A 71 -23.18 9.94 -3.49
CA LEU A 71 -22.24 10.71 -4.29
C LEU A 71 -22.86 12.03 -4.80
N ALA A 72 -24.11 11.99 -5.28
CA ALA A 72 -24.85 13.19 -5.65
C ALA A 72 -25.11 14.13 -4.45
N MET A 73 -25.29 13.58 -3.25
CA MET A 73 -25.45 14.36 -2.02
C MET A 73 -24.15 15.03 -1.57
N ILE A 74 -22.99 14.41 -1.86
CA ILE A 74 -21.67 15.02 -1.62
C ILE A 74 -21.42 16.13 -2.66
N GLU A 75 -21.71 15.88 -3.93
CA GLU A 75 -21.56 16.87 -5.02
C GLU A 75 -22.41 18.13 -4.75
N THR A 76 -23.68 17.96 -4.37
CA THR A 76 -24.56 19.09 -4.01
C THR A 76 -24.10 19.84 -2.77
N LYS A 77 -23.53 19.15 -1.77
CA LYS A 77 -22.93 19.80 -0.58
C LYS A 77 -21.61 20.52 -0.86
N LEU A 78 -20.86 20.08 -1.89
CA LEU A 78 -19.62 20.74 -2.32
C LEU A 78 -19.90 21.98 -3.17
N LEU A 79 -20.94 21.97 -4.00
CA LEU A 79 -21.27 23.06 -4.94
C LEU A 79 -22.16 24.16 -4.33
N ASN A 80 -23.01 23.85 -3.33
CA ASN A 80 -23.97 24.82 -2.75
C ASN A 80 -23.52 25.49 -1.45
N ALA A 81 -22.21 25.62 -1.21
CA ALA A 81 -21.71 26.31 -0.04
C ALA A 81 -21.65 27.82 -0.29
N ASP A 82 -22.77 28.52 -0.05
CA ASP A 82 -22.77 29.98 0.05
C ASP A 82 -21.73 30.42 1.08
N LEU A 83 -20.75 31.18 0.62
CA LEU A 83 -19.75 31.85 1.46
C LEU A 83 -20.44 33.05 2.14
N PRO A 84 -20.58 33.12 3.48
CA PRO A 84 -21.18 34.28 4.10
C PRO A 84 -20.25 35.48 3.95
N SER A 85 -20.71 36.48 3.20
CA SER A 85 -20.09 37.78 3.06
C SER A 85 -19.74 38.40 4.41
N SER A 86 -18.56 39.02 4.48
CA SER A 86 -17.96 39.59 5.69
C SER A 86 -18.88 40.53 6.47
N SER A 87 -19.06 40.25 7.75
CA SER A 87 -19.26 41.27 8.79
C SER A 87 -18.24 41.04 9.90
N LYS A 88 -17.46 42.08 10.20
CA LYS A 88 -16.42 42.08 11.23
C LYS A 88 -17.07 42.09 12.61
N GLU A 89 -17.38 40.93 13.15
CA GLU A 89 -17.53 40.72 14.59
C GLU A 89 -16.63 39.56 15.00
N ASN A 90 -15.85 39.76 16.07
CA ASN A 90 -14.96 38.76 16.65
C ASN A 90 -15.79 37.64 17.30
N ASN A 91 -16.45 36.81 16.49
CA ASN A 91 -17.21 35.65 16.93
C ASN A 91 -16.30 34.41 16.92
N THR A 92 -15.79 34.04 18.09
CA THR A 92 -15.08 32.77 18.30
C THR A 92 -15.97 31.56 18.00
N ASP A 93 -17.27 31.65 18.31
CA ASP A 93 -18.28 30.60 18.04
C ASP A 93 -18.51 30.37 16.54
N GLY A 94 -18.36 31.41 15.71
CA GLY A 94 -18.45 31.29 14.25
C GLY A 94 -17.25 30.56 13.64
N LYS A 95 -16.04 30.86 14.15
CA LYS A 95 -14.80 30.21 13.69
C LYS A 95 -14.73 28.74 14.10
N GLU A 96 -15.23 28.40 15.28
CA GLU A 96 -15.28 27.02 15.76
C GLU A 96 -16.19 26.16 14.86
N LYS A 97 -17.38 26.67 14.52
CA LYS A 97 -18.28 26.02 13.56
C LYS A 97 -17.66 25.88 12.17
N GLU A 98 -16.94 26.89 11.70
CA GLU A 98 -16.24 26.85 10.41
C GLU A 98 -15.14 25.79 10.39
N ILE A 99 -14.36 25.69 11.47
CA ILE A 99 -13.34 24.64 11.65
C ILE A 99 -13.99 23.26 11.62
N ASP A 100 -15.12 23.07 12.30
CA ASP A 100 -15.84 21.79 12.31
C ASP A 100 -16.30 21.37 10.91
N VAL A 101 -16.87 22.31 10.15
CA VAL A 101 -17.28 22.07 8.75
C VAL A 101 -16.10 21.70 7.87
N ILE A 102 -14.96 22.40 8.00
CA ILE A 102 -13.73 22.08 7.26
C ILE A 102 -13.21 20.69 7.64
N ASN A 103 -13.21 20.35 8.92
CA ASN A 103 -12.78 19.04 9.40
C ASN A 103 -13.69 17.89 8.92
N GLU A 104 -15.00 18.12 8.82
CA GLU A 104 -15.94 17.15 8.25
C GLU A 104 -15.69 16.94 6.75
N ARG A 105 -15.41 18.03 6.01
CA ARG A 105 -15.03 17.96 4.59
C ARG A 105 -13.71 17.24 4.38
N LEU A 106 -12.68 17.54 5.18
CA LEU A 106 -11.39 16.86 5.12
C LEU A 106 -11.56 15.36 5.34
N ARG A 107 -12.27 14.95 6.40
CA ARG A 107 -12.57 13.53 6.65
C ARG A 107 -13.31 12.87 5.49
N SER A 108 -14.23 13.59 4.86
CA SER A 108 -14.96 13.09 3.70
C SER A 108 -14.03 12.89 2.49
N LEU A 109 -13.10 13.83 2.25
CA LEU A 109 -12.09 13.74 1.18
C LEU A 109 -11.06 12.64 1.44
N GLU A 110 -10.60 12.50 2.68
CA GLU A 110 -9.71 11.41 3.11
C GLU A 110 -10.38 10.05 2.87
N LYS A 111 -11.67 9.94 3.20
CA LYS A 111 -12.44 8.71 2.97
C LYS A 111 -12.66 8.42 1.48
N LEU A 112 -12.87 9.46 0.67
CA LEU A 112 -13.12 9.33 -0.77
C LEU A 112 -11.84 8.98 -1.55
N THR A 113 -10.73 9.61 -1.21
CA THR A 113 -9.46 9.51 -1.96
C THR A 113 -8.46 8.56 -1.32
N GLY A 114 -8.63 8.24 -0.04
CA GLY A 114 -7.64 7.52 0.76
C GLY A 114 -6.41 8.34 1.10
N LEU A 115 -6.30 9.60 0.65
CA LEU A 115 -5.17 10.49 0.93
C LEU A 115 -5.31 11.13 2.31
N ILE A 116 -4.29 10.95 3.14
CA ILE A 116 -4.17 11.56 4.46
C ILE A 116 -2.86 12.33 4.49
N PHE A 117 -2.92 13.64 4.74
CA PHE A 117 -1.73 14.49 4.84
C PHE A 117 -1.29 14.60 6.31
N ILE A 118 -0.03 14.27 6.56
CA ILE A 118 0.61 14.39 7.88
C ILE A 118 1.33 15.73 7.99
N GLU A 119 2.01 16.13 6.91
CA GLU A 119 2.68 17.42 6.82
C GLU A 119 2.30 18.11 5.52
N ASN A 120 2.03 19.40 5.59
CA ASN A 120 1.86 20.28 4.44
C ASN A 120 2.46 21.64 4.79
N SER A 121 3.66 21.89 4.31
CA SER A 121 4.40 23.12 4.57
C SER A 121 4.64 23.90 3.29
N THR A 122 4.63 25.22 3.41
CA THR A 122 4.91 26.16 2.32
C THR A 122 5.98 27.13 2.80
N GLU A 123 7.04 27.26 2.01
CA GLU A 123 8.19 28.13 2.27
C GLU A 123 8.33 29.12 1.10
N MET A 124 8.47 30.41 1.40
CA MET A 124 8.71 31.42 0.37
C MET A 124 10.21 31.49 0.09
N LEU A 125 10.62 31.10 -1.12
CA LEU A 125 12.03 31.13 -1.53
C LEU A 125 12.45 32.52 -1.99
N SER A 126 11.58 33.21 -2.72
CA SER A 126 11.83 34.59 -3.14
C SER A 126 10.52 35.31 -3.40
N LYS A 127 10.56 36.64 -3.22
CA LYS A 127 9.48 37.54 -3.59
C LYS A 127 10.08 38.81 -4.17
N THR A 128 9.64 39.14 -5.36
CA THR A 128 9.90 40.41 -6.05
C THR A 128 8.57 41.13 -6.26
N GLU A 129 8.59 42.32 -6.85
CA GLU A 129 7.36 43.09 -7.12
C GLU A 129 6.39 42.36 -8.06
N ALA A 130 6.90 41.54 -8.99
CA ALA A 130 6.07 40.88 -10.01
C ALA A 130 6.08 39.34 -9.95
N THR A 131 6.96 38.74 -9.14
CA THR A 131 7.16 37.29 -9.09
C THR A 131 7.35 36.78 -7.68
N MET A 132 6.68 35.68 -7.35
CA MET A 132 6.81 34.97 -6.09
C MET A 132 7.15 33.50 -6.34
N VAL A 133 8.17 32.99 -5.65
CA VAL A 133 8.57 31.58 -5.74
C VAL A 133 8.32 30.90 -4.40
N LEU A 134 7.54 29.83 -4.44
CA LEU A 134 7.12 29.03 -3.30
C LEU A 134 7.66 27.61 -3.41
N LEU A 135 8.13 27.07 -2.30
CA LEU A 135 8.44 25.66 -2.13
C LEU A 135 7.37 25.01 -1.26
N ARG A 136 6.71 23.99 -1.79
CA ARG A 136 5.70 23.20 -1.06
C ARG A 136 6.21 21.82 -0.79
N ARG A 137 5.98 21.34 0.43
CA ARG A 137 6.31 19.98 0.87
C ARG A 137 5.07 19.34 1.46
N MET A 138 4.77 18.14 1.00
CA MET A 138 3.62 17.35 1.44
C MET A 138 4.11 15.94 1.79
N LEU A 139 3.75 15.48 2.99
CA LEU A 139 3.99 14.12 3.45
C LEU A 139 2.66 13.52 3.87
N GLY A 140 2.44 12.25 3.57
CA GLY A 140 1.17 11.62 3.87
C GLY A 140 1.15 10.14 3.58
N THR A 141 -0.07 9.59 3.60
CA THR A 141 -0.34 8.20 3.23
C THR A 141 -1.53 8.13 2.28
N CYS A 142 -1.52 7.17 1.36
CA CYS A 142 -2.64 6.81 0.52
C CYS A 142 -2.97 5.33 0.73
N LEU A 143 -4.07 5.01 1.41
CA LEU A 143 -4.47 3.62 1.75
C LEU A 143 -3.29 2.75 2.26
N ARG A 144 -2.55 3.28 3.26
CA ARG A 144 -1.34 2.71 3.89
C ARG A 144 -0.03 2.82 3.11
N ILE A 145 -0.02 3.38 1.89
CA ILE A 145 1.21 3.65 1.13
C ILE A 145 1.71 5.05 1.50
N PRO A 146 2.86 5.18 2.18
CA PRO A 146 3.40 6.49 2.52
C PRO A 146 3.99 7.17 1.29
N PHE A 147 3.76 8.48 1.17
CA PHE A 147 4.23 9.28 0.05
C PHE A 147 4.85 10.60 0.53
N ALA A 148 5.73 11.15 -0.31
CA ALA A 148 6.27 12.49 -0.17
C ALA A 148 6.23 13.23 -1.52
N VAL A 149 5.90 14.51 -1.47
CA VAL A 149 5.90 15.42 -2.62
C VAL A 149 6.59 16.71 -2.22
N GLU A 150 7.61 17.12 -2.96
CA GLU A 150 8.19 18.45 -2.89
C GLU A 150 8.09 19.12 -4.26
N PHE A 151 7.58 20.34 -4.33
CA PHE A 151 7.51 21.06 -5.59
C PHE A 151 7.66 22.56 -5.43
N GLU A 152 8.25 23.18 -6.45
CA GLU A 152 8.46 24.62 -6.52
C GLU A 152 7.48 25.23 -7.51
N VAL A 153 6.79 26.28 -7.05
CA VAL A 153 5.79 27.02 -7.81
C VAL A 153 6.27 28.46 -7.98
N LYS A 154 6.32 28.92 -9.21
CA LYS A 154 6.56 30.31 -9.57
C LYS A 154 5.23 30.95 -9.96
N GLU A 155 4.84 31.98 -9.23
CA GLU A 155 3.65 32.80 -9.51
C GLU A 155 4.09 34.15 -10.05
N GLU A 156 3.64 34.50 -11.25
CA GLU A 156 3.88 35.80 -11.88
C GLU A 156 2.57 36.57 -12.05
N GLU A 157 2.60 37.88 -11.78
CA GLU A 157 1.48 38.75 -12.07
C GLU A 157 1.38 39.02 -13.58
N ASN A 158 0.25 38.64 -14.20
CA ASN A 158 0.04 38.89 -15.63
C ASN A 158 -0.37 40.35 -15.88
N VAL A 159 0.58 41.14 -16.36
CA VAL A 159 0.38 42.56 -16.69
C VAL A 159 -0.49 42.77 -17.95
N ASN A 160 -0.83 41.71 -18.71
CA ASN A 160 -1.55 41.84 -19.99
C ASN A 160 -3.08 41.93 -19.86
N SER A 161 -3.65 41.90 -18.66
CA SER A 161 -5.12 42.08 -18.45
C SER A 161 -5.56 43.55 -18.42
N LEU A 162 -4.74 44.49 -18.89
CA LEU A 162 -5.08 45.93 -18.97
C LEU A 162 -5.78 46.32 -20.28
N LEU A 163 -6.07 45.38 -21.19
CA LEU A 163 -6.67 45.69 -22.51
C LEU A 163 -8.03 45.05 -22.79
N SER A 164 -8.70 44.40 -21.82
CA SER A 164 -10.07 43.90 -22.03
C SER A 164 -11.08 44.66 -21.17
N SER A 165 -11.79 45.58 -21.84
CA SER A 165 -13.14 46.10 -21.60
C SER A 165 -13.69 46.20 -20.16
N LYS A 166 -14.20 47.39 -19.84
CA LYS A 166 -14.73 47.90 -18.55
C LYS A 166 -15.82 47.12 -17.79
N ASP A 167 -16.25 45.91 -18.15
CA ASP A 167 -17.40 45.25 -17.52
C ASP A 167 -17.22 43.74 -17.28
N ALA A 168 -16.12 43.33 -16.64
CA ALA A 168 -16.00 42.00 -16.05
C ALA A 168 -15.16 42.07 -14.78
N GLU A 169 -15.59 41.42 -13.70
CA GLU A 169 -14.79 41.22 -12.49
C GLU A 169 -13.44 40.60 -12.88
N CYS A 170 -12.38 41.42 -12.92
CA CYS A 170 -11.04 40.99 -13.30
C CYS A 170 -10.50 40.02 -12.24
N MET A 171 -10.70 38.72 -12.46
CA MET A 171 -9.87 37.69 -11.83
C MET A 171 -8.42 37.94 -12.25
N GLU A 172 -7.58 38.47 -11.35
CA GLU A 172 -6.14 38.60 -11.55
C GLU A 172 -5.59 37.25 -12.08
N HIS A 173 -5.28 37.18 -13.37
CA HIS A 173 -4.73 35.96 -13.97
C HIS A 173 -3.27 35.85 -13.56
N ARG A 174 -2.96 35.22 -12.43
CA ARG A 174 -1.58 34.88 -12.10
C ARG A 174 -1.13 33.72 -12.97
N VAL A 175 0.00 33.85 -13.63
CA VAL A 175 0.64 32.73 -14.34
C VAL A 175 1.33 31.89 -13.28
N VAL A 176 0.92 30.62 -13.18
CA VAL A 176 1.47 29.66 -12.22
C VAL A 176 2.27 28.62 -12.98
N GLU A 177 3.56 28.52 -12.71
CA GLU A 177 4.47 27.55 -13.32
C GLU A 177 5.08 26.64 -12.26
N LEU A 178 5.05 25.34 -12.50
CA LEU A 178 5.77 24.33 -11.73
C LEU A 178 7.21 24.23 -12.25
N THR A 179 8.17 24.74 -11.48
CA THR A 179 9.58 24.78 -11.89
C THR A 179 10.33 23.51 -11.51
N ARG A 180 9.98 22.89 -10.37
CA ARG A 180 10.56 21.63 -9.85
C ARG A 180 9.46 20.75 -9.26
N LEU A 181 9.54 19.44 -9.50
CA LEU A 181 8.70 18.43 -8.86
C LEU A 181 9.56 17.23 -8.46
N GLN A 182 9.44 16.81 -7.21
CA GLN A 182 10.01 15.58 -6.67
C GLN A 182 8.92 14.81 -5.95
N VAL A 183 8.76 13.53 -6.30
CA VAL A 183 7.77 12.64 -5.68
C VAL A 183 8.43 11.33 -5.28
N SER A 184 8.00 10.75 -4.17
CA SER A 184 8.46 9.43 -3.75
C SER A 184 7.39 8.68 -2.96
N VAL A 185 7.51 7.35 -2.96
CA VAL A 185 6.74 6.41 -2.15
C VAL A 185 7.70 5.48 -1.43
N THR A 186 7.41 5.10 -0.19
CA THR A 186 8.33 4.29 0.63
C THR A 186 7.91 2.83 0.82
N ASP A 187 6.72 2.45 0.36
CA ASP A 187 6.35 1.03 0.27
C ASP A 187 7.22 0.33 -0.77
N HIS A 188 7.89 -0.76 -0.40
CA HIS A 188 8.90 -1.41 -1.24
C HIS A 188 8.36 -1.91 -2.58
N LEU A 189 7.14 -2.47 -2.57
CA LEU A 189 6.54 -2.97 -3.80
C LEU A 189 5.99 -1.83 -4.65
N ALA A 190 5.37 -0.82 -4.02
CA ALA A 190 4.93 0.39 -4.70
C ALA A 190 6.08 1.15 -5.36
N GLU A 191 7.21 1.31 -4.67
CA GLU A 191 8.40 1.95 -5.21
C GLU A 191 8.87 1.24 -6.49
N GLN A 192 8.85 -0.10 -6.50
CA GLN A 192 9.22 -0.89 -7.68
C GLN A 192 8.19 -0.81 -8.81
N GLU A 193 6.89 -0.95 -8.50
CA GLU A 193 5.83 -0.95 -9.52
C GLU A 193 5.60 0.45 -10.12
N LEU A 194 5.83 1.51 -9.35
CA LEU A 194 5.60 2.90 -9.76
C LEU A 194 6.86 3.60 -10.29
N ALA A 195 8.05 3.01 -10.19
CA ALA A 195 9.32 3.69 -10.49
C ALA A 195 9.33 4.48 -11.81
N GLN A 196 8.95 3.83 -12.92
CA GLN A 196 8.92 4.46 -14.25
C GLN A 196 7.88 5.58 -14.34
N PHE A 197 6.74 5.39 -13.68
CA PHE A 197 5.67 6.38 -13.65
C PHE A 197 6.08 7.62 -12.83
N LEU A 198 6.73 7.43 -11.68
CA LEU A 198 7.21 8.54 -10.85
C LEU A 198 8.30 9.34 -11.57
N GLU A 199 9.22 8.67 -12.26
CA GLU A 199 10.23 9.34 -13.09
C GLU A 199 9.56 10.24 -14.15
N LYS A 200 8.56 9.70 -14.86
CA LYS A 200 7.82 10.44 -15.89
C LYS A 200 7.05 11.63 -15.33
N VAL A 201 6.36 11.45 -14.21
CA VAL A 201 5.65 12.51 -13.49
C VAL A 201 6.57 13.67 -13.12
N GLN A 202 7.76 13.38 -12.62
CA GLN A 202 8.74 14.41 -12.24
C GLN A 202 9.28 15.13 -13.47
N GLU A 203 9.54 14.41 -14.56
CA GLU A 203 10.01 14.97 -15.84
C GLU A 203 8.96 15.90 -16.46
N ASP A 204 7.69 15.47 -16.48
CA ASP A 204 6.56 16.22 -17.01
C ASP A 204 6.05 17.30 -16.03
N LYS A 205 6.59 17.34 -14.81
CA LYS A 205 6.22 18.25 -13.71
C LYS A 205 4.72 18.27 -13.44
N SER A 206 4.08 17.10 -13.50
CA SER A 206 2.63 16.99 -13.47
C SER A 206 2.14 16.38 -12.16
N LEU A 207 1.63 17.22 -11.26
CA LEU A 207 1.10 16.79 -9.95
C LEU A 207 -0.19 15.97 -10.06
N GLN A 208 -1.02 16.24 -11.07
CA GLN A 208 -2.32 15.61 -11.18
C GLN A 208 -2.21 14.09 -11.48
N PRO A 209 -1.45 13.65 -12.50
CA PRO A 209 -1.20 12.23 -12.72
C PRO A 209 -0.65 11.55 -11.47
N PHE A 210 0.27 12.19 -10.74
CA PHE A 210 0.83 11.64 -9.50
C PHE A 210 -0.26 11.25 -8.50
N PHE A 211 -1.09 12.21 -8.06
CA PHE A 211 -2.11 11.93 -7.05
C PHE A 211 -3.18 10.98 -7.58
N PHE A 212 -3.63 11.16 -8.82
CA PHE A 212 -4.62 10.29 -9.44
C PHE A 212 -4.12 8.84 -9.54
N GLY A 213 -2.88 8.65 -10.00
CA GLY A 213 -2.24 7.36 -10.11
C GLY A 213 -1.95 6.72 -8.77
N LEU A 214 -1.53 7.50 -7.77
CA LEU A 214 -1.32 7.00 -6.41
C LEU A 214 -2.63 6.48 -5.80
N ILE A 215 -3.74 7.21 -5.96
CA ILE A 215 -5.07 6.79 -5.46
C ILE A 215 -5.47 5.45 -6.08
N GLN A 216 -5.47 5.35 -7.41
CA GLN A 216 -5.88 4.12 -8.09
C GLN A 216 -4.93 2.95 -7.82
N TYR A 217 -3.62 3.22 -7.77
CA TYR A 217 -2.63 2.20 -7.46
C TYR A 217 -2.83 1.68 -6.03
N ALA A 218 -3.01 2.57 -5.05
CA ALA A 218 -3.19 2.19 -3.66
C ALA A 218 -4.47 1.37 -3.46
N GLU A 219 -5.54 1.70 -4.17
CA GLU A 219 -6.77 0.91 -4.17
C GLU A 219 -6.54 -0.49 -4.75
N GLY A 220 -5.94 -0.58 -5.94
CA GLY A 220 -5.59 -1.86 -6.56
C GLY A 220 -4.65 -2.70 -5.70
N HIS A 221 -3.68 -2.06 -5.05
CA HIS A 221 -2.72 -2.68 -4.15
C HIS A 221 -3.41 -3.24 -2.91
N SER A 222 -4.30 -2.47 -2.28
CA SER A 222 -5.10 -2.89 -1.13
C SER A 222 -6.05 -4.04 -1.50
N ASN A 223 -6.69 -3.98 -2.67
CA ASN A 223 -7.55 -5.06 -3.18
C ASN A 223 -6.76 -6.36 -3.39
N ARG A 224 -5.58 -6.30 -4.01
CA ARG A 224 -4.68 -7.45 -4.18
C ARG A 224 -4.28 -8.06 -2.83
N GLN A 225 -3.85 -7.22 -1.88
CA GLN A 225 -3.49 -7.67 -0.53
C GLN A 225 -4.67 -8.38 0.16
N ARG A 226 -5.86 -7.77 0.11
CA ARG A 226 -7.08 -8.31 0.72
C ARG A 226 -7.47 -9.66 0.13
N THR A 227 -7.47 -9.78 -1.20
CA THR A 227 -7.78 -11.05 -1.87
C THR A 227 -6.75 -12.13 -1.52
N PHE A 228 -5.46 -11.82 -1.52
CA PHE A 228 -4.42 -12.80 -1.15
C PHE A 228 -4.51 -13.23 0.31
N GLY A 229 -4.79 -12.28 1.22
CA GLY A 229 -5.06 -12.56 2.63
C GLY A 229 -6.29 -13.46 2.81
N HIS A 230 -7.40 -13.17 2.13
CA HIS A 230 -8.61 -13.98 2.16
C HIS A 230 -8.34 -15.44 1.78
N PHE A 231 -7.68 -15.67 0.64
CA PHE A 231 -7.36 -17.02 0.20
C PHE A 231 -6.37 -17.72 1.13
N LYS A 232 -5.39 -16.99 1.67
CA LYS A 232 -4.43 -17.56 2.63
C LYS A 232 -5.12 -18.03 3.90
N MET A 233 -6.06 -17.25 4.43
CA MET A 233 -6.83 -17.58 5.62
C MET A 233 -7.80 -18.75 5.36
N LYS A 234 -8.48 -18.75 4.23
CA LYS A 234 -9.47 -19.77 3.87
C LYS A 234 -8.84 -21.12 3.50
N TYR A 235 -7.65 -21.11 2.87
CA TYR A 235 -6.96 -22.32 2.40
C TYR A 235 -5.47 -22.32 2.79
N PRO A 236 -5.12 -22.37 4.09
CA PRO A 236 -3.76 -22.20 4.57
C PRO A 236 -2.78 -23.27 4.07
N GLU A 237 -3.27 -24.47 3.77
CA GLU A 237 -2.49 -25.62 3.29
C GLU A 237 -2.28 -25.63 1.76
N ILE A 238 -3.04 -24.81 1.02
CA ILE A 238 -3.00 -24.75 -0.44
C ILE A 238 -2.34 -23.45 -0.91
N VAL A 239 -2.62 -22.36 -0.21
CA VAL A 239 -2.20 -21.01 -0.58
C VAL A 239 -0.88 -20.67 0.09
N HIS A 240 0.11 -20.34 -0.73
CA HIS A 240 1.46 -20.02 -0.32
C HIS A 240 1.90 -18.68 -0.91
N LEU A 241 2.20 -17.74 -0.01
CA LEU A 241 2.69 -16.41 -0.34
C LEU A 241 4.21 -16.36 -0.19
N THR A 242 4.87 -15.63 -1.07
CA THR A 242 6.32 -15.36 -0.96
C THR A 242 6.60 -14.50 0.26
N ASN A 243 7.60 -14.87 1.07
CA ASN A 243 7.99 -14.14 2.29
C ASN A 243 6.82 -13.92 3.27
N THR A 244 5.83 -14.81 3.26
CA THR A 244 4.59 -14.73 4.08
C THR A 244 3.79 -13.44 3.94
N SER A 245 4.15 -12.56 3.00
CA SER A 245 3.54 -11.24 2.85
C SER A 245 2.39 -11.28 1.86
N THR A 246 1.28 -10.64 2.24
CA THR A 246 0.14 -10.34 1.35
C THR A 246 0.47 -9.21 0.37
N ALA A 247 1.50 -8.42 0.64
CA ALA A 247 2.05 -7.39 -0.23
C ALA A 247 3.00 -8.00 -1.29
N SER A 248 2.52 -8.99 -2.02
CA SER A 248 3.27 -9.63 -3.13
C SER A 248 2.48 -9.52 -4.43
N GLN A 249 3.19 -9.57 -5.55
CA GLN A 249 2.57 -9.75 -6.87
C GLN A 249 2.16 -11.20 -7.13
N PHE A 250 2.65 -12.14 -6.32
CA PHE A 250 2.53 -13.58 -6.58
C PHE A 250 1.80 -14.33 -5.46
N MET A 251 0.89 -15.21 -5.87
CA MET A 251 0.27 -16.20 -4.99
C MET A 251 0.41 -17.59 -5.62
N LYS A 252 0.96 -18.53 -4.86
CA LYS A 252 1.12 -19.93 -5.30
C LYS A 252 0.04 -20.81 -4.69
N LEU A 253 -0.54 -21.68 -5.51
CA LEU A 253 -1.56 -22.65 -5.17
C LEU A 253 -1.01 -24.05 -5.43
N TYR A 254 -0.77 -24.84 -4.38
CA TYR A 254 -0.40 -26.24 -4.52
C TYR A 254 -0.76 -27.02 -3.26
N ASN A 255 -1.07 -28.30 -3.42
CA ASN A 255 -1.38 -29.17 -2.30
C ASN A 255 -0.11 -29.92 -1.84
N ARG A 256 0.34 -29.66 -0.61
CA ARG A 256 1.49 -30.38 -0.01
C ARG A 256 1.27 -31.89 0.10
N ASN A 257 0.02 -32.31 0.31
CA ASN A 257 -0.36 -33.72 0.47
C ASN A 257 -0.53 -34.43 -0.88
N LYS A 258 -0.75 -33.69 -1.96
CA LYS A 258 -0.89 -34.19 -3.33
C LYS A 258 0.12 -33.49 -4.26
N PRO A 259 1.42 -33.82 -4.17
CA PRO A 259 2.43 -33.17 -5.00
C PRO A 259 2.20 -33.49 -6.48
N GLY A 260 2.06 -32.46 -7.32
CA GLY A 260 1.89 -32.67 -8.76
C GLY A 260 1.58 -31.43 -9.58
N LEU A 261 0.67 -30.57 -9.13
CA LEU A 261 0.29 -29.34 -9.83
C LEU A 261 0.56 -28.13 -8.95
N VAL A 262 1.18 -27.12 -9.54
CA VAL A 262 1.44 -25.82 -8.92
C VAL A 262 0.91 -24.75 -9.86
N PHE A 263 -0.04 -23.96 -9.38
CA PHE A 263 -0.50 -22.76 -10.07
C PHE A 263 0.12 -21.53 -9.40
N THR A 264 0.63 -20.60 -10.19
CA THR A 264 1.14 -19.31 -9.72
C THR A 264 0.29 -18.22 -10.34
N ILE A 265 -0.48 -17.54 -9.52
CA ILE A 265 -1.19 -16.32 -9.90
C ILE A 265 -0.21 -15.17 -9.80
N TRP A 266 -0.14 -14.38 -10.86
CA TRP A 266 0.65 -13.17 -10.96
C TRP A 266 -0.30 -12.00 -11.20
N TRP A 267 -0.39 -11.09 -10.24
CA TRP A 267 -1.27 -9.93 -10.30
C TRP A 267 -0.42 -8.66 -10.32
N ARG A 268 -0.32 -8.06 -11.52
CA ARG A 268 0.37 -6.80 -11.75
C ARG A 268 -0.61 -5.65 -11.82
N LEU A 269 -0.21 -4.52 -11.25
CA LEU A 269 -0.89 -3.24 -11.45
C LEU A 269 -0.12 -2.47 -12.51
N VAL A 270 -0.74 -2.25 -13.66
CA VAL A 270 -0.15 -1.56 -14.80
C VAL A 270 -0.66 -0.12 -14.79
N ILE A 271 0.25 0.83 -14.59
CA ILE A 271 -0.04 2.25 -14.57
C ILE A 271 0.33 2.89 -15.91
N GLY A 272 -0.60 3.68 -16.45
CA GLY A 272 -0.37 4.50 -17.65
C GLY A 272 0.16 5.89 -17.31
N GLU A 273 0.59 6.63 -18.34
CA GLU A 273 1.14 7.99 -18.20
C GLU A 273 0.17 8.98 -17.54
N SER A 274 -1.13 8.82 -17.77
CA SER A 274 -2.18 9.65 -17.15
C SER A 274 -2.45 9.33 -15.67
N GLY A 275 -1.79 8.31 -15.11
CA GLY A 275 -2.07 7.77 -13.79
C GLY A 275 -3.22 6.75 -13.76
N HIS A 276 -3.81 6.38 -14.90
CA HIS A 276 -4.81 5.31 -14.90
C HIS A 276 -4.17 3.95 -14.61
N VAL A 277 -4.72 3.18 -13.67
CA VAL A 277 -4.20 1.87 -13.26
C VAL A 277 -5.14 0.75 -13.70
N THR A 278 -4.57 -0.31 -14.26
CA THR A 278 -5.29 -1.53 -14.64
C THR A 278 -4.70 -2.75 -13.96
N SER A 279 -5.52 -3.75 -13.66
CA SER A 279 -5.07 -5.02 -13.13
C SER A 279 -4.83 -6.03 -14.25
N ASP A 280 -3.59 -6.47 -14.41
CA ASP A 280 -3.20 -7.59 -15.28
C ASP A 280 -2.96 -8.84 -14.43
N ILE A 281 -3.84 -9.82 -14.56
CA ILE A 281 -3.84 -11.04 -13.76
C ILE A 281 -3.59 -12.23 -14.68
N GLN A 282 -2.46 -12.88 -14.45
CA GLN A 282 -2.00 -14.03 -15.20
C GLN A 282 -1.91 -15.24 -14.28
N ILE A 283 -2.11 -16.43 -14.84
CA ILE A 283 -1.92 -17.68 -14.12
C ILE A 283 -0.98 -18.62 -14.88
N HIS A 284 0.01 -19.14 -14.18
CA HIS A 284 1.01 -20.05 -14.71
C HIS A 284 0.86 -21.40 -14.04
N ALA A 285 0.76 -22.46 -14.83
CA ALA A 285 0.70 -23.83 -14.33
C ALA A 285 2.04 -24.52 -14.52
N SER A 286 2.52 -25.22 -13.50
CA SER A 286 3.74 -26.03 -13.54
C SER A 286 3.58 -27.32 -12.74
N ALA A 287 4.43 -28.30 -13.01
CA ALA A 287 4.45 -29.60 -12.34
C ALA A 287 5.90 -30.01 -12.02
N PRO A 288 6.17 -30.67 -10.88
CA PRO A 288 7.49 -31.21 -10.58
C PRO A 288 7.89 -32.33 -11.57
N MET A 289 9.13 -32.29 -12.08
CA MET A 289 9.66 -33.19 -13.12
C MET A 289 9.48 -34.71 -12.87
N LYS A 290 9.29 -35.14 -11.62
CA LYS A 290 9.19 -36.57 -11.25
C LYS A 290 7.81 -37.20 -11.47
N HIS A 291 6.79 -36.43 -11.87
CA HIS A 291 5.40 -36.89 -12.02
C HIS A 291 4.80 -36.55 -13.40
N THR A 292 5.66 -36.29 -14.38
CA THR A 292 5.31 -35.71 -15.68
C THR A 292 4.79 -36.73 -16.71
N ASP A 293 4.76 -38.02 -16.39
CA ASP A 293 4.38 -39.10 -17.33
C ASP A 293 2.86 -39.33 -17.44
N GLN A 294 2.05 -38.58 -16.70
CA GLN A 294 0.58 -38.66 -16.78
C GLN A 294 0.04 -37.65 -17.80
N ARG A 295 -0.45 -38.18 -18.94
CA ARG A 295 -1.01 -37.43 -20.09
C ARG A 295 -2.09 -36.42 -19.68
N ASP A 296 -2.85 -36.72 -18.63
CA ASP A 296 -3.93 -35.86 -18.11
C ASP A 296 -3.42 -34.63 -17.35
N LYS A 297 -2.23 -34.69 -16.73
CA LYS A 297 -1.65 -33.51 -16.06
C LYS A 297 -1.20 -32.46 -17.08
N TYR A 298 -0.68 -32.91 -18.23
CA TYR A 298 -0.28 -32.01 -19.33
C TYR A 298 -1.45 -31.24 -19.94
N SER A 299 -2.66 -31.84 -19.98
CA SER A 299 -3.84 -31.14 -20.48
C SER A 299 -4.24 -30.00 -19.55
N LEU A 300 -4.23 -30.24 -18.23
CA LEU A 300 -4.54 -29.24 -17.19
C LEU A 300 -3.54 -28.08 -17.17
N LEU A 301 -2.24 -28.37 -17.33
CA LEU A 301 -1.19 -27.34 -17.41
C LEU A 301 -1.44 -26.33 -18.54
N ARG A 302 -2.09 -26.76 -19.63
CA ARG A 302 -2.39 -25.90 -20.79
C ARG A 302 -3.81 -25.34 -20.77
N SER A 303 -4.78 -26.09 -20.28
CA SER A 303 -6.19 -25.72 -20.34
C SER A 303 -6.57 -24.73 -19.25
N VAL A 304 -6.10 -24.92 -18.01
CA VAL A 304 -6.50 -24.11 -16.85
C VAL A 304 -6.14 -22.64 -17.04
N PRO A 305 -4.91 -22.26 -17.45
CA PRO A 305 -4.62 -20.86 -17.74
C PRO A 305 -5.52 -20.24 -18.81
N LYS A 306 -5.81 -20.98 -19.89
CA LYS A 306 -6.68 -20.47 -20.96
C LYS A 306 -8.12 -20.31 -20.50
N GLN A 307 -8.62 -21.23 -19.67
CA GLN A 307 -9.97 -21.16 -19.14
C GLN A 307 -10.10 -20.04 -18.11
N PHE A 308 -9.11 -19.88 -17.22
CA PHE A 308 -9.05 -18.81 -16.23
C PHE A 308 -9.25 -17.44 -16.88
N HIS A 309 -8.47 -17.11 -17.92
CA HIS A 309 -8.59 -15.83 -18.62
C HIS A 309 -9.94 -15.63 -19.32
N LYS A 310 -10.62 -16.72 -19.72
CA LYS A 310 -11.96 -16.62 -20.34
C LYS A 310 -13.06 -16.38 -19.31
N VAL A 311 -12.94 -16.98 -18.13
CA VAL A 311 -14.01 -16.91 -17.11
C VAL A 311 -13.82 -15.73 -16.16
N MET A 312 -12.60 -15.30 -15.88
CA MET A 312 -12.30 -14.24 -14.91
C MET A 312 -13.08 -12.93 -15.15
N PRO A 313 -13.24 -12.42 -16.39
CA PRO A 313 -14.04 -11.22 -16.63
C PRO A 313 -15.54 -11.41 -16.38
N ILE A 314 -16.03 -12.66 -16.37
CA ILE A 314 -17.45 -13.01 -16.23
C ILE A 314 -17.82 -13.21 -14.76
N ILE A 315 -16.97 -13.94 -14.02
CA ILE A 315 -17.27 -14.34 -12.63
C ILE A 315 -16.51 -13.51 -11.59
N GLY A 316 -15.60 -12.65 -12.02
CA GLY A 316 -14.71 -11.88 -11.15
C GLY A 316 -13.46 -12.65 -10.72
N ILE A 317 -12.52 -11.91 -10.14
CA ILE A 317 -11.19 -12.40 -9.78
C ILE A 317 -11.28 -13.47 -8.69
N GLU A 318 -12.00 -13.19 -7.61
CA GLU A 318 -12.09 -14.09 -6.46
C GLU A 318 -12.71 -15.43 -6.85
N GLN A 319 -13.84 -15.41 -7.56
CA GLN A 319 -14.50 -16.65 -7.98
C GLN A 319 -13.65 -17.44 -8.99
N ALA A 320 -12.88 -16.77 -9.85
CA ALA A 320 -11.96 -17.44 -10.75
C ALA A 320 -10.81 -18.13 -10.01
N ILE A 321 -10.27 -17.51 -8.95
CA ILE A 321 -9.24 -18.11 -8.09
C ILE A 321 -9.83 -19.30 -7.31
N GLU A 322 -11.04 -19.16 -6.79
CA GLU A 322 -11.75 -20.23 -6.07
C GLU A 322 -11.87 -21.52 -6.92
N LEU A 323 -12.21 -21.39 -8.21
CA LEU A 323 -12.26 -22.52 -9.13
C LEU A 323 -10.90 -23.23 -9.26
N VAL A 324 -9.80 -22.47 -9.32
CA VAL A 324 -8.45 -23.06 -9.39
C VAL A 324 -8.08 -23.75 -8.09
N VAL A 325 -8.43 -23.17 -6.93
CA VAL A 325 -8.25 -23.81 -5.63
C VAL A 325 -8.98 -25.15 -5.59
N GLY A 326 -10.22 -25.21 -6.09
CA GLY A 326 -11.00 -26.45 -6.20
C GLY A 326 -10.26 -27.56 -6.97
N LEU A 327 -9.57 -27.21 -8.06
CA LEU A 327 -8.78 -28.15 -8.86
C LEU A 327 -7.54 -28.70 -8.12
N VAL A 328 -7.00 -27.93 -7.17
CA VAL A 328 -5.84 -28.33 -6.36
C VAL A 328 -6.26 -29.13 -5.12
N CYS A 329 -7.48 -28.91 -4.62
CA CYS A 329 -8.08 -29.67 -3.53
C CYS A 329 -8.56 -31.07 -3.96
N GLY A 330 -9.15 -31.18 -5.17
CA GLY A 330 -9.66 -32.42 -5.77
C GLY A 330 -8.66 -33.56 -5.80
#